data_AF-A0A1W9VF88-F1
#
_entry.id   AF-A0A1W9VF88-F1
#
_cell.length_a   1.000
_cell.length_b   1.000
_cell.length_c   1.000
_cell.angle_alpha   90.00
_cell.angle_beta   90.00
_cell.angle_gamma   90.00
#
_symmetry.space_group_name_H-M   'P 1'
#
loop_
_entity.id
_entity.type
_entity.pdbx_description
1 polymer ?
#
loop_
_entity_poly.entity_id
_entity_poly.type
_entity_poly.pdbx_seq_one_letter_code
_entity_poly.pdbx_strand_id
1 'polypeptide(L)'
;MKSWSSYLKQFAIAIGVVLLIILVMDYNIRLDELNRLNEKATIVRAQATQAIQTQVALQTQIAEATSDRVTEDNARNNGEIQEGDQRVVPIPATGVPPLEISVPTPVPTRVKKWQVWMELFFGE
;
A
#
# COMPACT_ATOMS: atom_id res chain seq x y z
N MET A 1 -74.27 -4.77 -5.30
CA MET A 1 -73.01 -4.61 -4.54
C MET A 1 -71.88 -5.58 -4.94
N LYS A 2 -72.13 -6.61 -5.76
CA LYS A 2 -71.16 -7.68 -6.08
C LYS A 2 -69.99 -7.25 -7.01
N SER A 3 -70.18 -6.21 -7.83
CA SER A 3 -69.14 -5.68 -8.75
C SER A 3 -68.04 -4.89 -8.04
N TRP A 4 -68.32 -4.25 -6.91
CA TRP A 4 -67.32 -3.47 -6.16
C TRP A 4 -66.18 -4.36 -5.63
N SER A 5 -66.51 -5.55 -5.13
CA SER A 5 -65.51 -6.50 -4.59
C SER A 5 -64.56 -7.03 -5.68
N SER A 6 -65.03 -7.23 -6.92
CA SER A 6 -64.16 -7.68 -8.00
C SER A 6 -63.15 -6.61 -8.42
N TYR A 7 -63.55 -5.35 -8.46
CA TYR A 7 -62.63 -4.25 -8.76
C TYR A 7 -61.57 -4.07 -7.66
N LEU A 8 -61.94 -4.23 -6.38
CA LEU A 8 -60.97 -4.21 -5.27
C LEU A 8 -59.94 -5.35 -5.36
N LYS A 9 -60.37 -6.57 -5.72
CA LYS A 9 -59.45 -7.71 -5.90
C LYS A 9 -58.51 -7.49 -7.07
N GLN A 10 -59.02 -7.00 -8.20
CA GLN A 10 -58.20 -6.68 -9.37
C GLN A 10 -57.18 -5.57 -9.07
N PHE A 11 -57.60 -4.56 -8.31
CA PHE A 11 -56.71 -3.47 -7.88
C PHE A 11 -55.62 -3.95 -6.92
N ALA A 12 -55.96 -4.82 -5.96
CA ALA A 12 -54.98 -5.42 -5.06
C ALA A 12 -53.94 -6.28 -5.80
N ILE A 13 -54.38 -7.05 -6.81
CA ILE A 13 -53.48 -7.83 -7.66
C ILE A 13 -52.57 -6.89 -8.47
N ALA A 14 -53.12 -5.82 -9.06
CA ALA A 14 -52.33 -4.85 -9.82
C ALA A 14 -51.26 -4.18 -8.95
N ILE A 15 -51.61 -3.76 -7.73
CA ILE A 15 -50.65 -3.23 -6.75
C ILE A 15 -49.58 -4.26 -6.41
N GLY A 16 -49.97 -5.52 -6.16
CA GLY A 16 -49.02 -6.59 -5.85
C GLY A 16 -48.00 -6.81 -6.96
N VAL A 17 -48.45 -6.77 -8.22
CA VAL A 17 -47.56 -6.89 -9.39
C VAL A 17 -46.61 -5.70 -9.48
N VAL A 18 -47.10 -4.48 -9.30
CA VAL A 18 -46.25 -3.26 -9.31
C VAL A 18 -45.20 -3.31 -8.21
N LEU A 19 -45.58 -3.73 -7.00
CA LEU A 19 -44.64 -3.90 -5.89
C LEU A 19 -43.58 -4.96 -6.18
N LEU A 20 -43.96 -6.09 -6.78
CA LEU A 20 -43.00 -7.12 -7.20
C LEU A 20 -42.01 -6.60 -8.23
N ILE A 21 -42.47 -5.82 -9.22
CA ILE A 21 -41.58 -5.22 -10.23
C ILE A 21 -40.57 -4.29 -9.57
N ILE A 22 -41.01 -3.43 -8.64
CA ILE A 22 -40.14 -2.51 -7.90
C ILE A 22 -39.11 -3.30 -7.08
N LEU A 23 -39.54 -4.36 -6.40
CA LEU A 23 -38.67 -5.18 -5.56
C LEU A 23 -37.59 -5.89 -6.37
N VAL A 24 -37.96 -6.49 -7.52
CA VAL A 24 -36.99 -7.13 -8.42
C VAL A 24 -36.02 -6.11 -8.99
N MET A 25 -36.50 -4.91 -9.33
CA MET A 25 -35.65 -3.84 -9.85
C MET A 25 -34.62 -3.35 -8.81
N ASP A 26 -35.05 -3.04 -7.58
CA ASP A 26 -34.15 -2.61 -6.50
C ASP A 26 -33.14 -3.71 -6.16
N TYR A 27 -33.60 -4.97 -6.11
CA TYR A 27 -32.72 -6.11 -5.89
C TYR A 27 -31.65 -6.24 -6.99
N ASN A 28 -32.05 -6.13 -8.25
CA ASN A 28 -31.11 -6.21 -9.38
C ASN A 28 -30.09 -5.07 -9.36
N ILE A 29 -30.51 -3.84 -9.06
CA ILE A 29 -29.60 -2.69 -8.95
C ILE A 29 -28.57 -2.91 -7.84
N ARG A 30 -29.01 -3.41 -6.67
CA ARG A 30 -28.11 -3.69 -5.55
C ARG A 30 -27.13 -4.82 -5.86
N LEU A 31 -27.58 -5.85 -6.56
CA LEU A 31 -26.70 -6.95 -6.97
C LEU A 31 -25.64 -6.48 -7.97
N ASP A 32 -26.03 -5.67 -8.95
CA ASP A 32 -25.09 -5.11 -9.93
C ASP A 32 -24.02 -4.25 -9.23
N GLU A 33 -24.44 -3.39 -8.32
CA GLU A 33 -23.53 -2.56 -7.53
C GLU A 33 -22.60 -3.40 -6.65
N LEU A 34 -23.13 -4.44 -5.99
CA LEU A 34 -22.34 -5.36 -5.17
C LEU A 34 -21.27 -6.09 -5.99
N ASN A 35 -21.66 -6.60 -7.17
CA ASN A 35 -20.74 -7.29 -8.07
C ASN A 35 -19.63 -6.35 -8.54
N ARG A 36 -19.99 -5.12 -8.95
CA ARG A 36 -19.04 -4.09 -9.36
C ARG A 36 -18.07 -3.72 -8.25
N LEU A 37 -18.54 -3.56 -7.02
CA LEU A 37 -17.69 -3.27 -5.86
C LEU A 37 -16.74 -4.44 -5.56
N ASN A 38 -17.23 -5.67 -5.65
CA ASN A 38 -16.43 -6.86 -5.36
C ASN A 38 -15.33 -7.08 -6.41
N GLU A 39 -15.61 -6.81 -7.69
CA GLU A 39 -14.61 -6.84 -8.75
C GLU A 39 -13.50 -5.82 -8.50
N LYS A 40 -13.85 -4.57 -8.20
CA LYS A 40 -12.89 -3.52 -7.83
C LYS A 40 -12.06 -3.91 -6.61
N ALA A 41 -12.71 -4.46 -5.57
CA ALA A 41 -12.02 -4.91 -4.37
C ALA A 41 -11.02 -6.04 -4.67
N THR A 42 -11.37 -6.96 -5.56
CA THR A 42 -10.47 -8.05 -5.99
C THR A 42 -9.23 -7.50 -6.70
N ILE A 43 -9.40 -6.54 -7.61
CA ILE A 43 -8.29 -5.89 -8.31
C ILE A 43 -7.37 -5.15 -7.33
N VAL A 44 -7.95 -4.36 -6.40
CA VAL A 44 -7.17 -3.61 -5.41
C VAL A 44 -6.42 -4.55 -4.47
N ARG A 45 -7.03 -5.66 -4.03
CA ARG A 45 -6.36 -6.68 -3.22
C ARG A 45 -5.18 -7.29 -3.96
N ALA A 46 -5.34 -7.65 -5.22
CA ALA A 46 -4.25 -8.21 -6.03
C ALA A 46 -3.08 -7.23 -6.16
N GLN A 47 -3.35 -5.96 -6.43
CA GLN A 47 -2.34 -4.90 -6.49
C GLN A 47 -1.63 -4.71 -5.14
N ALA A 48 -2.38 -4.71 -4.03
CA ALA A 48 -1.81 -4.60 -2.70
C ALA A 48 -0.90 -5.79 -2.36
N THR A 49 -1.32 -7.02 -2.69
CA THR A 49 -0.49 -8.22 -2.52
C THR A 49 0.79 -8.13 -3.34
N GLN A 50 0.71 -7.71 -4.60
CA GLN A 50 1.90 -7.54 -5.46
C GLN A 50 2.86 -6.48 -4.90
N ALA A 51 2.33 -5.36 -4.42
CA ALA A 51 3.12 -4.30 -3.80
C ALA A 51 3.84 -4.78 -2.53
N ILE A 52 3.14 -5.51 -1.66
CA ILE A 52 3.73 -6.09 -0.44
C ILE A 52 4.82 -7.10 -0.79
N GLN A 53 4.59 -7.99 -1.76
CA GLN A 53 5.59 -8.95 -2.21
C GLN A 53 6.85 -8.26 -2.75
N THR A 54 6.66 -7.19 -3.53
CA THR A 54 7.77 -6.39 -4.06
C THR A 54 8.54 -5.70 -2.95
N GLN A 55 7.84 -5.13 -1.96
CA GLN A 55 8.46 -4.50 -0.80
C GLN A 55 9.29 -5.50 0.00
N VAL A 56 8.75 -6.70 0.25
CA VAL A 56 9.48 -7.77 0.95
C VAL A 56 10.73 -8.16 0.17
N ALA A 57 10.62 -8.40 -1.15
CA ALA A 57 11.76 -8.75 -1.99
C ALA A 57 12.85 -7.66 -1.99
N LEU A 58 12.46 -6.38 -2.03
CA LEU A 58 13.39 -5.26 -1.94
C LEU A 58 14.03 -5.14 -0.56
N GLN A 59 13.28 -5.35 0.52
CA GLN A 59 13.85 -5.37 1.88
C GLN A 59 14.84 -6.51 2.06
N THR A 60 14.57 -7.69 1.52
CA THR A 60 15.52 -8.81 1.51
C THR A 60 16.79 -8.45 0.75
N GLN A 61 16.68 -7.87 -0.44
CA GLN A 61 17.85 -7.43 -1.22
C GLN A 61 18.67 -6.38 -0.48
N ILE A 62 18.02 -5.41 0.18
CA ILE A 62 18.73 -4.41 1.01
C ILE A 62 19.46 -5.12 2.15
N ALA A 63 18.79 -6.00 2.89
CA ALA A 63 19.39 -6.71 4.01
C ALA A 63 20.60 -7.57 3.58
N GLU A 64 20.50 -8.25 2.43
CA GLU A 64 21.62 -8.99 1.84
C GLU A 64 22.75 -8.06 1.42
N ALA A 65 22.45 -6.96 0.72
CA ALA A 65 23.46 -6.00 0.27
C ALA A 65 24.18 -5.28 1.42
N THR A 66 23.47 -4.99 2.52
CA THR A 66 24.06 -4.40 3.74
C THR A 66 24.65 -5.44 4.68
N SER A 67 24.63 -6.73 4.34
CA SER A 67 25.17 -7.76 5.22
C SER A 67 26.69 -7.67 5.29
N ASP A 68 27.22 -7.90 6.50
CA ASP A 68 28.68 -7.88 6.75
C ASP A 68 29.41 -8.87 5.85
N ARG A 69 28.78 -10.02 5.59
CA ARG A 69 29.33 -11.06 4.69
C ARG A 69 29.50 -10.56 3.27
N VAL A 70 28.47 -9.93 2.67
CA VAL A 70 28.56 -9.42 1.29
C VAL A 70 29.56 -8.28 1.21
N THR A 71 29.61 -7.43 2.24
CA THR A 71 30.60 -6.34 2.32
C THR A 71 32.02 -6.88 2.42
N GLU A 72 32.24 -7.94 3.22
CA GLU A 72 33.52 -8.61 3.35
C GLU A 72 33.95 -9.32 2.08
N ASP A 73 33.06 -10.09 1.47
CA ASP A 73 33.32 -10.79 0.20
C ASP A 73 33.68 -9.78 -0.89
N ASN A 74 32.99 -8.63 -0.95
CA ASN A 74 33.31 -7.56 -1.89
C ASN A 74 34.66 -6.90 -1.59
N ALA A 75 34.96 -6.62 -0.32
CA ALA A 75 36.25 -6.07 0.10
C ALA A 75 37.41 -7.05 -0.19
N ARG A 76 37.21 -8.36 -0.02
CA ARG A 76 38.18 -9.40 -0.42
C ARG A 76 38.39 -9.42 -1.93
N ASN A 77 37.30 -9.42 -2.70
CA ASN A 77 37.36 -9.44 -4.17
C ASN A 77 38.02 -8.19 -4.75
N ASN A 78 37.84 -7.03 -4.12
CA ASN A 78 38.45 -5.77 -4.53
C ASN A 78 39.91 -5.60 -4.04
N GLY A 79 40.42 -6.56 -3.26
CA GLY A 79 41.78 -6.52 -2.70
C GLY A 79 41.95 -5.52 -1.55
N GLU A 80 40.86 -5.06 -0.94
CA GLU A 80 40.86 -4.16 0.21
C GLU A 80 41.25 -4.88 1.52
N ILE A 81 40.98 -6.19 1.60
CA ILE A 81 41.33 -7.06 2.73
C ILE A 81 41.84 -8.42 2.23
N GLN A 82 42.80 -9.03 2.93
CA GLN A 82 43.42 -10.31 2.56
C GLN A 82 43.06 -11.46 3.52
N GLU A 83 43.38 -12.69 3.12
CA GLU A 83 43.22 -13.87 3.97
C GLU A 83 44.12 -13.74 5.21
N GLY A 84 43.52 -13.75 6.40
CA GLY A 84 44.24 -13.57 7.68
C GLY A 84 44.20 -12.15 8.28
N ASP A 85 43.66 -11.16 7.58
CA ASP A 85 43.43 -9.83 8.16
C ASP A 85 42.38 -9.88 9.28
N GLN A 86 42.70 -9.29 10.43
CA GLN A 86 41.79 -9.19 11.57
C GLN A 86 41.09 -7.83 11.59
N ARG A 87 39.75 -7.83 11.74
CA ARG A 87 38.99 -6.61 11.94
C ARG A 87 39.35 -5.98 13.30
N VAL A 88 40.03 -4.86 13.26
CA VAL A 88 40.29 -4.02 14.44
C VAL A 88 39.44 -2.76 14.37
N VAL A 89 38.63 -2.53 15.39
CA VAL A 89 37.92 -1.26 15.59
C VAL A 89 38.86 -0.34 16.37
N PRO A 90 39.36 0.77 15.78
CA PRO A 90 40.22 1.69 16.50
C PRO A 90 39.45 2.31 17.66
N ILE A 91 39.92 2.08 18.89
CA ILE A 91 39.44 2.82 20.06
C ILE A 91 40.30 4.08 20.16
N PRO A 92 39.71 5.29 20.25
CA PRO A 92 40.49 6.52 20.36
C PRO A 92 41.34 6.47 21.63
N ALA A 93 42.62 6.86 21.50
CA ALA A 93 43.52 6.97 22.64
C ALA A 93 43.02 8.03 23.62
N THR A 94 43.16 7.77 24.92
CA THR A 94 42.72 8.67 25.99
C THR A 94 43.39 10.04 25.84
N GLY A 95 42.60 11.10 25.58
CA GLY A 95 43.09 12.47 25.41
C GLY A 95 43.18 12.98 23.96
N VAL A 96 42.81 12.17 22.96
CA VAL A 96 42.68 12.62 21.56
C VAL A 96 41.25 13.16 21.33
N PRO A 97 41.08 14.35 20.72
CA PRO A 97 39.75 14.83 20.35
C PRO A 97 39.06 13.80 19.43
N PRO A 98 37.75 13.53 19.60
CA PRO A 98 37.04 12.62 18.72
C PRO A 98 37.23 13.01 17.25
N LEU A 99 37.49 12.03 16.38
CA LEU A 99 37.44 12.22 14.94
C LEU A 99 36.09 12.85 14.58
N GLU A 100 36.10 13.94 13.81
CA GLU A 100 34.90 14.54 13.25
C GLU A 100 34.25 13.53 12.30
N ILE A 101 33.32 12.74 12.85
CA ILE A 101 32.40 11.92 12.06
C ILE A 101 31.62 12.85 11.15
N SER A 102 31.81 12.69 9.84
CA SER A 102 31.00 13.34 8.82
C SER A 102 29.55 12.95 9.06
N VAL A 103 28.77 13.90 9.57
CA VAL A 103 27.34 13.70 9.81
C VAL A 103 26.72 13.36 8.45
N PRO A 104 26.06 12.19 8.31
CA PRO A 104 25.44 11.84 7.04
C PRO A 104 24.46 12.95 6.65
N THR A 105 24.50 13.37 5.38
CA THR A 105 23.59 14.38 4.87
C THR A 105 22.16 13.94 5.20
N PRO A 106 21.36 14.80 5.87
CA PRO A 106 20.02 14.41 6.28
C PRO A 106 19.23 13.97 5.04
N VAL A 107 18.66 12.78 5.11
CA VAL A 107 17.77 12.28 4.05
C VAL A 107 16.66 13.32 3.90
N PRO A 108 16.42 13.87 2.70
CA PRO A 108 15.40 14.88 2.49
C PRO A 108 14.06 14.31 2.95
N THR A 109 13.40 14.99 3.87
CA THR A 109 12.07 14.62 4.37
C THR A 109 11.13 14.52 3.18
N ARG A 110 10.58 13.32 2.93
CA ARG A 110 9.63 13.10 1.84
C ARG A 110 8.35 13.89 2.12
N VAL A 111 8.21 15.06 1.50
CA VAL A 111 6.99 15.87 1.53
C VAL A 111 5.87 15.12 0.81
N LYS A 112 4.66 15.10 1.41
CA LYS A 112 3.49 14.48 0.78
C LYS A 112 3.05 15.34 -0.40
N LYS A 113 2.60 14.72 -1.50
CA LYS A 113 2.22 15.44 -2.74
C LYS A 113 1.26 16.61 -2.51
N TRP A 114 0.30 16.47 -1.59
CA TRP A 114 -0.67 17.54 -1.30
C TRP A 114 -0.04 18.79 -0.67
N GLN A 115 1.07 18.64 0.08
CA GLN A 115 1.79 19.76 0.68
C GLN A 115 2.46 20.61 -0.41
N VAL A 116 3.02 19.95 -1.43
CA VAL A 116 3.58 20.61 -2.62
C VAL A 116 2.50 21.39 -3.37
N TRP A 117 1.31 20.80 -3.52
CA TRP A 117 0.20 21.49 -4.19
C TRP A 117 -0.33 22.67 -3.37
N MET A 118 -0.44 22.56 -2.04
CA MET A 118 -0.82 23.70 -1.21
C MET A 118 0.18 24.85 -1.35
N GLU A 119 1.47 24.56 -1.26
CA GLU A 119 2.54 25.57 -1.40
C GLU A 119 2.50 26.23 -2.78
N LEU A 120 2.27 25.46 -3.85
CA LEU A 120 2.23 26.00 -5.21
C LEU A 120 1.07 26.99 -5.42
N PHE A 121 -0.06 26.77 -4.76
CA PHE A 121 -1.26 27.58 -4.96
C PHE A 121 -1.46 28.67 -3.90
N PHE A 122 -0.89 28.50 -2.71
CA PHE A 122 -1.14 29.35 -1.55
C PHE A 122 0.12 29.74 -0.76
N GLY A 123 1.32 29.38 -1.23
CA GLY A 123 2.58 29.90 -0.72
C GLY A 123 2.78 31.37 -1.13
N GLU A 124 3.49 32.14 -0.31
CA GLU A 124 3.80 33.55 -0.57
C GLU A 124 4.69 33.77 -1.81
#